data_AF-A4TTL9-F1
#
_entry.id   AF-A4TTL9-F1
#
_cell.length_a   1.000
_cell.length_b   1.000
_cell.length_c   1.000
_cell.angle_alpha   90.00
_cell.angle_beta   90.00
_cell.angle_gamma   90.00
#
_symmetry.space_group_name_H-M   'P 1'
#
loop_
_entity.id
_entity.type
_entity.pdbx_description
1 polymer ?
#
loop_
_entity_poly.entity_id
_entity_poly.type
_entity_poly.pdbx_seq_one_letter_code
_entity_poly.pdbx_strand_id
1 'polypeptide(L)'
;MRSVDSVYADYPVTIGIQDEARGFAEGAHTAHVAGSFSDGKTQRYVLMAKYEVTEAQYEAVMAGGDCPAKPSMAKRLPKTELSWIDSVNFADRYSQWLRKNAAGKLPKEDGEMGYARLPTEVEWEFAARGGIKASPAEFNERLFPMPEGMARYVWFAGTQSANGKPQLTGLLQPNPLGLHDILGNVDEIALEPFRLSRLDRLHGQVGAFVIRGGNYLTAEADMRASYRQEVPFYDGDAPRRSKTTGLRIVVAAPVLTSAERLRAAQAGWSKLGAVSAPDNKATETKVSDDPLEELALLAKSAPDPATKTRLQNLQTSLRANIAARDEQRDRAAKASLRLGAFLGRKLADDSRAVDALAKLYKARVDGGGDL
;
A
#
# COMPACT_ATOMS: atom_id res chain seq x y z
N MET A 1 19.13 -3.46 0.57
CA MET A 1 19.03 -2.33 -0.36
C MET A 1 18.84 -2.94 -1.74
N ARG A 2 17.60 -3.08 -2.24
CA ARG A 2 17.35 -3.61 -3.59
C ARG A 2 17.57 -2.46 -4.57
N SER A 3 18.37 -2.68 -5.62
CA SER A 3 18.64 -1.68 -6.66
C SER A 3 17.31 -1.22 -7.28
N VAL A 4 17.11 0.09 -7.32
CA VAL A 4 15.96 0.76 -7.95
C VAL A 4 16.11 0.82 -9.47
N ASP A 5 17.24 0.36 -10.00
CA ASP A 5 17.58 0.42 -11.42
C ASP A 5 16.78 -0.61 -12.23
N SER A 6 16.09 -1.53 -11.54
CA SER A 6 15.17 -2.46 -12.18
C SER A 6 13.77 -1.87 -12.28
N VAL A 7 13.17 -1.96 -13.49
CA VAL A 7 11.75 -1.66 -13.72
C VAL A 7 10.81 -2.53 -12.86
N TYR A 8 11.31 -3.66 -12.33
CA TYR A 8 10.59 -4.57 -11.43
C TYR A 8 10.91 -4.36 -9.94
N ALA A 9 11.65 -3.31 -9.58
CA ALA A 9 11.92 -3.03 -8.18
C ALA A 9 10.63 -2.60 -7.46
N ASP A 10 10.24 -3.36 -6.45
CA ASP A 10 9.10 -3.10 -5.59
C ASP A 10 9.43 -3.32 -4.10
N TYR A 11 8.50 -2.89 -3.25
CA TYR A 11 8.57 -3.08 -1.81
C TYR A 11 7.46 -4.04 -1.36
N PRO A 12 7.81 -5.24 -0.85
CA PRO A 12 6.83 -6.18 -0.35
C PRO A 12 6.27 -5.70 0.99
N VAL A 13 4.95 -5.75 1.13
CA VAL A 13 4.20 -5.31 2.31
C VAL A 13 3.15 -6.35 2.67
N THR A 14 2.84 -6.47 3.95
CA THR A 14 1.68 -7.26 4.38
C THR A 14 0.54 -6.29 4.67
N ILE A 15 -0.52 -6.38 3.90
CA ILE A 15 -1.74 -5.58 4.09
C ILE A 15 -2.86 -6.48 4.61
N GLY A 16 -3.92 -5.88 5.14
CA GLY A 16 -4.99 -6.57 5.84
C GLY A 16 -4.68 -6.82 7.31
N ILE A 17 -5.51 -7.63 7.95
CA ILE A 17 -5.40 -8.00 9.36
C ILE A 17 -5.70 -9.49 9.54
N GLN A 18 -5.12 -10.09 10.56
CA GLN A 18 -5.51 -11.43 11.02
C GLN A 18 -6.67 -11.28 12.01
N ASP A 19 -7.89 -11.42 11.49
CA ASP A 19 -9.14 -11.35 12.25
C ASP A 19 -10.10 -12.38 11.66
N GLU A 20 -10.53 -13.38 12.44
CA GLU A 20 -11.39 -14.46 11.94
C GLU A 20 -12.76 -13.94 11.46
N ALA A 21 -13.30 -12.92 12.12
CA ALA A 21 -14.62 -12.38 11.79
C ALA A 21 -14.60 -11.54 10.51
N ARG A 22 -13.42 -11.00 10.13
CA ARG A 22 -13.27 -10.08 9.00
C ARG A 22 -12.33 -10.58 7.91
N GLY A 23 -11.72 -11.75 8.12
CA GLY A 23 -10.71 -12.31 7.25
C GLY A 23 -11.18 -12.50 5.82
N PHE A 24 -12.49 -12.70 5.59
CA PHE A 24 -13.06 -12.81 4.25
C PHE A 24 -12.97 -11.52 3.41
N ALA A 25 -12.93 -10.34 4.05
CA ALA A 25 -12.82 -9.05 3.36
C ALA A 25 -11.43 -8.44 3.53
N GLU A 26 -10.84 -8.58 4.71
CA GLU A 26 -9.62 -7.88 5.14
C GLU A 26 -8.46 -8.82 5.46
N GLY A 27 -8.56 -10.09 5.09
CA GLY A 27 -7.57 -11.09 5.42
C GLY A 27 -6.15 -10.68 4.99
N ALA A 28 -5.24 -10.79 5.95
CA ALA A 28 -3.84 -10.42 5.75
C ALA A 28 -3.20 -11.20 4.60
N HIS A 29 -2.64 -10.48 3.63
CA HIS A 29 -1.94 -11.06 2.49
C HIS A 29 -0.74 -10.20 2.08
N THR A 30 0.17 -10.80 1.32
CA THR A 30 1.32 -10.06 0.80
C THR A 30 0.91 -9.31 -0.46
N ALA A 31 1.24 -8.03 -0.48
CA ALA A 31 1.10 -7.13 -1.61
C ALA A 31 2.45 -6.46 -1.89
N HIS A 32 2.52 -5.76 -3.02
CA HIS A 32 3.72 -5.09 -3.48
C HIS A 32 3.38 -3.65 -3.84
N VAL A 33 4.22 -2.72 -3.40
CA VAL A 33 4.07 -1.29 -3.71
C VAL A 33 5.35 -0.76 -4.35
N ALA A 34 5.20 0.04 -5.39
CA ALA A 34 6.28 0.75 -6.02
C ALA A 34 5.83 2.17 -6.36
N GLY A 35 6.63 3.17 -5.98
CA GLY A 35 6.35 4.55 -6.33
C GLY A 35 6.43 4.78 -7.85
N SER A 36 5.62 5.71 -8.37
CA SER A 36 5.63 6.02 -9.79
C SER A 36 6.85 6.81 -10.25
N PHE A 37 7.50 7.56 -9.36
CA PHE A 37 8.62 8.44 -9.69
C PHE A 37 9.91 7.99 -9.02
N SER A 38 11.02 8.01 -9.73
CA SER A 38 12.36 7.82 -9.16
C SER A 38 12.89 9.13 -8.55
N ASP A 39 13.60 9.03 -7.43
CA ASP A 39 14.40 10.14 -6.88
C ASP A 39 15.77 10.30 -7.58
N GLY A 40 16.05 9.47 -8.59
CA GLY A 40 17.33 9.42 -9.31
C GLY A 40 18.47 8.80 -8.49
N LYS A 41 18.17 8.20 -7.33
CA LYS A 41 19.15 7.61 -6.43
C LYS A 41 18.74 6.19 -6.05
N THR A 42 17.93 6.08 -5.00
CA THR A 42 17.72 4.82 -4.27
C THR A 42 16.26 4.56 -3.91
N GLN A 43 15.34 5.45 -4.30
CA GLN A 43 13.94 5.33 -3.90
C GLN A 43 12.99 5.67 -5.05
N ARG A 44 11.85 4.98 -5.04
CA ARG A 44 10.67 5.41 -5.80
C ARG A 44 9.64 5.97 -4.85
N TYR A 45 8.94 7.01 -5.28
CA TYR A 45 7.88 7.65 -4.50
C TYR A 45 6.60 7.84 -5.31
N VAL A 46 5.49 7.90 -4.60
CA VAL A 46 4.18 8.34 -5.10
C VAL A 46 3.79 9.56 -4.28
N LEU A 47 3.18 10.57 -4.91
CA LEU A 47 2.66 11.72 -4.17
C LEU A 47 1.20 11.45 -3.84
N MET A 48 0.85 11.55 -2.56
CA MET A 48 -0.53 11.44 -2.09
C MET A 48 -0.98 12.79 -1.51
N ALA A 49 -2.21 13.19 -1.80
CA ALA A 49 -2.79 14.40 -1.25
C ALA A 49 -2.78 14.33 0.28
N LYS A 50 -2.35 15.43 0.91
CA LYS A 50 -2.20 15.53 2.37
C LYS A 50 -3.53 15.40 3.12
N TYR A 51 -4.61 15.85 2.50
CA TYR A 51 -5.97 15.85 3.02
C TYR A 51 -6.91 15.16 2.02
N GLU A 52 -8.11 14.81 2.48
CA GLU A 52 -9.25 14.55 1.60
C GLU A 52 -9.50 15.75 0.68
N VAL A 53 -10.05 15.50 -0.52
CA VAL A 53 -10.43 16.59 -1.42
C VAL A 53 -11.57 17.37 -0.79
N THR A 54 -11.37 18.67 -0.63
CA THR A 54 -12.38 19.58 -0.05
C THR A 54 -13.45 19.99 -1.06
N GLU A 55 -14.60 20.46 -0.57
CA GLU A 55 -15.66 21.03 -1.42
C GLU A 55 -15.13 22.15 -2.32
N ALA A 56 -14.30 23.06 -1.78
CA ALA A 56 -13.73 24.17 -2.55
C ALA A 56 -12.83 23.68 -3.70
N GLN A 57 -11.99 22.65 -3.44
CA GLN A 57 -11.14 22.07 -4.48
C GLN A 57 -11.96 21.36 -5.54
N TYR A 58 -12.98 20.60 -5.12
CA TYR A 58 -13.87 19.89 -6.03
C TYR A 58 -14.56 20.86 -6.98
N GLU A 59 -15.24 21.87 -6.45
CA GLU A 59 -15.92 22.88 -7.26
C GLU A 59 -14.97 23.59 -8.23
N ALA A 60 -13.81 24.04 -7.75
CA ALA A 60 -12.85 24.77 -8.59
C ALA A 60 -12.38 23.93 -9.78
N VAL A 61 -11.97 22.67 -9.55
CA VAL A 61 -11.51 21.78 -10.63
C VAL A 61 -12.64 21.47 -11.61
N MET A 62 -13.84 21.20 -11.09
CA MET A 62 -14.98 20.80 -11.91
C MET A 62 -15.55 21.99 -12.72
N ALA A 63 -15.35 23.22 -12.25
CA ALA A 63 -15.65 24.46 -12.97
C ALA A 63 -14.54 24.89 -13.95
N GLY A 64 -13.56 24.03 -14.23
CA GLY A 64 -12.48 24.33 -15.20
C GLY A 64 -11.27 25.05 -14.60
N GLY A 65 -11.14 25.05 -13.28
CA GLY A 65 -10.02 25.65 -12.55
C GLY A 65 -10.27 27.07 -12.03
N ASP A 66 -11.50 27.58 -12.15
CA ASP A 66 -11.86 28.88 -11.62
C ASP A 66 -11.90 28.85 -10.09
N CYS A 67 -10.94 29.52 -9.46
CA CYS A 67 -10.80 29.56 -8.01
C CYS A 67 -11.28 30.93 -7.50
N PRO A 68 -12.25 30.98 -6.57
CA PRO A 68 -12.64 32.25 -6.00
C PRO A 68 -11.47 32.89 -5.26
N ALA A 69 -11.32 34.22 -5.40
CA ALA A 69 -10.24 34.98 -4.74
C ALA A 69 -10.23 34.82 -3.21
N LYS A 70 -11.39 34.52 -2.61
CA LYS A 70 -11.56 34.20 -1.19
C LYS A 70 -12.42 32.95 -1.05
N PRO A 71 -11.83 31.76 -0.90
CA PRO A 71 -12.59 30.54 -0.67
C PRO A 71 -13.30 30.58 0.69
N SER A 72 -14.51 30.02 0.75
CA SER A 72 -15.28 29.92 1.98
C SER A 72 -14.63 28.93 2.95
N MET A 73 -14.52 29.31 4.23
CA MET A 73 -14.02 28.41 5.28
C MET A 73 -14.93 27.18 5.49
N ALA A 74 -16.23 27.30 5.22
CA ALA A 74 -17.15 26.17 5.29
C ALA A 74 -16.83 25.11 4.23
N LYS A 75 -16.32 25.52 3.06
CA LYS A 75 -15.96 24.63 1.94
C LYS A 75 -14.62 23.91 2.13
N ARG A 76 -14.05 23.97 3.34
CA ARG A 76 -12.93 23.11 3.77
C ARG A 76 -13.39 21.74 4.25
N LEU A 77 -14.71 21.51 4.36
CA LEU A 77 -15.24 20.17 4.57
C LEU A 77 -14.83 19.25 3.41
N PRO A 78 -14.63 17.95 3.68
CA PRO A 78 -14.37 16.99 2.62
C PRO A 78 -15.56 16.96 1.66
N LYS A 79 -15.30 16.87 0.36
CA LYS A 79 -16.34 16.69 -0.63
C LYS A 79 -16.90 15.27 -0.51
N THR A 80 -18.17 15.16 -0.16
CA THR A 80 -18.91 13.89 -0.10
C THR A 80 -19.95 13.75 -1.21
N GLU A 81 -20.73 12.67 -1.13
CA GLU A 81 -21.80 12.33 -2.08
C GLU A 81 -21.24 12.09 -3.48
N LEU A 82 -20.10 11.40 -3.53
CA LEU A 82 -19.43 11.04 -4.77
C LEU A 82 -19.67 9.58 -5.11
N SER A 83 -19.92 9.33 -6.39
CA SER A 83 -19.82 7.99 -6.96
C SER A 83 -18.38 7.71 -7.37
N TRP A 84 -18.09 6.45 -7.68
CA TRP A 84 -16.79 6.08 -8.24
C TRP A 84 -16.49 6.84 -9.54
N ILE A 85 -17.47 6.98 -10.43
CA ILE A 85 -17.29 7.68 -11.70
C ILE A 85 -17.10 9.19 -11.51
N ASP A 86 -17.78 9.82 -10.54
CA ASP A 86 -17.54 11.23 -10.21
C ASP A 86 -16.08 11.45 -9.76
N SER A 87 -15.55 10.51 -8.98
CA SER A 87 -14.21 10.56 -8.42
C SER A 87 -13.12 10.35 -9.49
N VAL A 88 -13.33 9.43 -10.42
CA VAL A 88 -12.47 9.25 -11.60
C VAL A 88 -12.51 10.49 -12.50
N ASN A 89 -13.71 11.04 -12.75
CA ASN A 89 -13.87 12.27 -13.54
C ASN A 89 -13.19 13.48 -12.90
N PHE A 90 -13.22 13.60 -11.58
CA PHE A 90 -12.46 14.63 -10.87
C PHE A 90 -10.95 14.44 -11.06
N ALA A 91 -10.44 13.22 -10.91
CA ALA A 91 -9.02 12.94 -11.09
C ALA A 91 -8.53 13.25 -12.53
N ASP A 92 -9.35 12.94 -13.54
CA ASP A 92 -9.08 13.30 -14.94
C ASP A 92 -9.05 14.82 -15.12
N ARG A 93 -10.10 15.55 -14.71
CA ARG A 93 -10.13 17.01 -14.81
C ARG A 93 -8.98 17.67 -14.06
N TYR A 94 -8.62 17.14 -12.88
CA TYR A 94 -7.49 17.66 -12.12
C TYR A 94 -6.17 17.39 -12.85
N SER A 95 -5.99 16.22 -13.48
CA SER A 95 -4.84 15.92 -14.33
C SER A 95 -4.70 16.90 -15.49
N GLN A 96 -5.80 17.18 -16.19
CA GLN A 96 -5.82 18.15 -17.29
C GLN A 96 -5.47 19.56 -16.80
N TRP A 97 -6.06 19.99 -15.68
CA TRP A 97 -5.76 21.28 -15.08
C TRP A 97 -4.30 21.39 -14.66
N LEU A 98 -3.73 20.36 -14.01
CA LEU A 98 -2.32 20.34 -13.60
C LEU A 98 -1.39 20.42 -14.81
N ARG A 99 -1.68 19.67 -15.88
CA ARG A 99 -0.87 19.70 -17.11
C ARG A 99 -0.95 21.04 -17.84
N LYS A 100 -2.11 21.70 -17.82
CA LYS A 100 -2.29 23.01 -18.47
C LYS A 100 -1.68 24.15 -17.65
N ASN A 101 -1.88 24.17 -16.33
CA ASN A 101 -1.61 25.34 -15.49
C ASN A 101 -0.42 25.16 -14.54
N ALA A 102 0.04 23.93 -14.33
CA ALA A 102 1.07 23.60 -13.34
C ALA A 102 2.05 22.51 -13.83
N ALA A 103 2.26 22.37 -15.15
CA ALA A 103 3.13 21.34 -15.72
C ALA A 103 4.54 21.32 -15.11
N GLY A 104 5.10 22.49 -14.82
CA GLY A 104 6.43 22.61 -14.17
C GLY A 104 6.48 22.12 -12.72
N LYS A 105 5.32 21.91 -12.08
CA LYS A 105 5.21 21.36 -10.71
C LYS A 105 4.90 19.87 -10.69
N LEU A 106 4.51 19.29 -11.83
CA LEU A 106 4.28 17.85 -11.93
C LEU A 106 5.64 17.14 -11.95
N PRO A 107 5.86 16.13 -11.08
CA PRO A 107 7.01 15.26 -11.22
C PRO A 107 6.93 14.52 -12.56
N LYS A 108 8.11 14.17 -13.07
CA LYS A 108 8.26 13.43 -14.32
C LYS A 108 8.97 12.11 -14.05
N GLU A 109 8.58 11.08 -14.77
CA GLU A 109 9.31 9.82 -14.83
C GLU A 109 9.73 9.63 -16.29
N ASP A 110 11.03 9.53 -16.55
CA ASP A 110 11.56 9.33 -17.92
C ASP A 110 11.01 10.36 -18.94
N GLY A 111 11.00 11.64 -18.54
CA GLY A 111 10.49 12.75 -19.36
C GLY A 111 8.96 12.88 -19.38
N GLU A 112 8.22 11.85 -19.01
CA GLU A 112 6.76 11.84 -19.01
C GLU A 112 6.18 12.51 -17.76
N MET A 113 5.28 13.48 -17.97
CA MET A 113 4.60 14.17 -16.88
C MET A 113 3.66 13.23 -16.12
N GLY A 114 3.58 13.43 -14.80
CA GLY A 114 2.61 12.74 -13.97
C GLY A 114 1.15 13.07 -14.29
N TYR A 115 0.23 12.30 -13.71
CA TYR A 115 -1.21 12.51 -13.76
C TYR A 115 -1.85 12.11 -12.43
N ALA A 116 -2.97 12.75 -12.09
CA ALA A 116 -3.75 12.44 -10.90
C ALA A 116 -4.65 11.22 -11.13
N ARG A 117 -4.79 10.38 -10.12
CA ARG A 117 -5.72 9.24 -10.07
C ARG A 117 -6.16 8.96 -8.63
N LEU A 118 -7.14 8.08 -8.48
CA LEU A 118 -7.44 7.47 -7.19
C LEU A 118 -6.27 6.58 -6.72
N PRO A 119 -6.01 6.49 -5.41
CA PRO A 119 -5.02 5.57 -4.86
C PRO A 119 -5.46 4.13 -5.09
N THR A 120 -4.49 3.24 -5.23
CA THR A 120 -4.79 1.81 -5.11
C THR A 120 -5.12 1.45 -3.67
N GLU A 121 -5.79 0.32 -3.42
CA GLU A 121 -6.00 -0.15 -2.04
C GLU A 121 -4.67 -0.35 -1.30
N VAL A 122 -3.67 -0.90 -2.00
CA VAL A 122 -2.34 -1.17 -1.46
C VAL A 122 -1.62 0.14 -1.13
N GLU A 123 -1.64 1.12 -2.02
CA GLU A 123 -1.06 2.45 -1.79
C GLU A 123 -1.73 3.15 -0.61
N TRP A 124 -3.06 3.08 -0.55
CA TRP A 124 -3.85 3.69 0.49
C TRP A 124 -3.52 3.09 1.86
N GLU A 125 -3.55 1.75 1.97
CA GLU A 125 -3.28 1.08 3.24
C GLU A 125 -1.82 1.24 3.68
N PHE A 126 -0.88 1.15 2.73
CA PHE A 126 0.52 1.44 3.00
C PHE A 126 0.71 2.84 3.58
N ALA A 127 0.04 3.83 3.00
CA ALA A 127 0.07 5.20 3.48
C ALA A 127 -0.61 5.36 4.85
N ALA A 128 -1.79 4.75 5.04
CA ALA A 128 -2.56 4.80 6.30
C ALA A 128 -1.77 4.23 7.48
N ARG A 129 -1.03 3.14 7.27
CA ARG A 129 -0.17 2.49 8.28
C ARG A 129 1.11 3.27 8.61
N GLY A 130 1.38 4.40 7.94
CA GLY A 130 2.58 5.21 8.13
C GLY A 130 3.74 4.87 7.19
N GLY A 131 3.53 3.97 6.22
CA GLY A 131 4.48 3.63 5.16
C GLY A 131 5.90 3.37 5.65
N ILE A 132 6.90 3.94 4.97
CA ILE A 132 8.32 3.79 5.31
C ILE A 132 8.73 4.49 6.63
N LYS A 133 7.85 5.33 7.21
CA LYS A 133 8.12 6.03 8.48
C LYS A 133 7.70 5.20 9.70
N ALA A 134 6.82 4.21 9.50
CA ALA A 134 6.49 3.23 10.54
C ALA A 134 7.56 2.15 10.63
N SER A 135 7.92 1.76 11.85
CA SER A 135 8.70 0.54 12.07
C SER A 135 7.90 -0.69 11.63
N PRO A 136 8.57 -1.83 11.35
CA PRO A 136 7.86 -3.05 10.98
C PRO A 136 6.85 -3.55 12.01
N ALA A 137 7.04 -3.25 13.29
CA ALA A 137 6.09 -3.58 14.34
C ALA A 137 4.84 -2.70 14.22
N GLU A 138 5.02 -1.38 14.19
CA GLU A 138 3.93 -0.41 14.05
C GLU A 138 3.13 -0.60 12.77
N PHE A 139 3.79 -0.93 11.65
CA PHE A 139 3.12 -1.14 10.38
C PHE A 139 2.14 -2.32 10.43
N ASN A 140 2.43 -3.37 11.21
CA ASN A 140 1.61 -4.56 11.32
C ASN A 140 0.47 -4.42 12.34
N GLU A 141 0.45 -3.35 13.12
CA GLU A 141 -0.63 -3.08 14.07
C GLU A 141 -1.93 -2.73 13.36
N ARG A 142 -3.05 -2.84 14.08
CA ARG A 142 -4.38 -2.52 13.56
C ARG A 142 -4.51 -1.05 13.14
N LEU A 143 -3.82 -0.15 13.84
CA LEU A 143 -3.84 1.30 13.68
C LEU A 143 -2.40 1.81 13.62
N PHE A 144 -2.18 2.96 12.99
CA PHE A 144 -0.90 3.65 13.09
C PHE A 144 -0.70 4.21 14.53
N PRO A 145 0.53 4.55 14.94
CA PRO A 145 0.81 5.02 16.29
C PRO A 145 0.07 6.33 16.65
N MET A 146 -0.68 6.31 17.76
CA MET A 146 -1.47 7.45 18.27
C MET A 146 -1.22 7.63 19.79
N PRO A 147 -0.04 8.12 20.21
CA PRO A 147 0.34 8.19 21.64
C PRO A 147 -0.59 9.06 22.50
N GLU A 148 -1.23 10.07 21.92
CA GLU A 148 -2.20 10.94 22.61
C GLU A 148 -3.65 10.39 22.59
N GLY A 149 -3.86 9.17 22.09
CA GLY A 149 -5.17 8.53 21.94
C GLY A 149 -5.89 8.87 20.63
N MET A 150 -6.81 8.00 20.20
CA MET A 150 -7.43 8.05 18.87
C MET A 150 -8.14 9.37 18.57
N ALA A 151 -8.82 9.96 19.56
CA ALA A 151 -9.56 11.22 19.41
C ALA A 151 -8.70 12.43 19.00
N ARG A 152 -7.36 12.32 19.11
CA ARG A 152 -6.42 13.35 18.67
C ARG A 152 -6.01 13.22 17.20
N TYR A 153 -6.35 12.12 16.55
CA TYR A 153 -5.90 11.77 15.19
C TYR A 153 -7.05 11.42 14.23
N VAL A 154 -8.18 10.93 14.74
CA VAL A 154 -9.26 10.33 13.94
C VAL A 154 -10.61 10.93 14.31
N TRP A 155 -11.38 11.30 13.29
CA TRP A 155 -12.80 11.67 13.43
C TRP A 155 -13.70 10.44 13.29
N PHE A 156 -14.14 9.88 14.40
CA PHE A 156 -15.00 8.68 14.46
C PHE A 156 -16.37 9.01 15.09
N ALA A 157 -17.25 8.03 15.15
CA ALA A 157 -18.61 8.20 15.69
C ALA A 157 -18.64 8.58 17.17
N GLY A 158 -19.65 9.35 17.57
CA GLY A 158 -19.94 9.65 18.97
C GLY A 158 -19.79 11.14 19.30
N THR A 159 -20.43 11.53 20.39
CA THR A 159 -20.53 12.93 20.84
C THR A 159 -19.18 13.53 21.27
N GLN A 160 -18.20 12.67 21.62
CA GLN A 160 -16.85 13.08 22.01
C GLN A 160 -15.88 13.19 20.81
N SER A 161 -16.34 12.90 19.59
CA SER A 161 -15.54 12.98 18.36
C SER A 161 -16.34 13.71 17.29
N ALA A 162 -16.70 13.07 16.17
CA ALA A 162 -17.29 13.74 15.02
C ALA A 162 -18.78 14.15 15.20
N ASN A 163 -19.44 13.68 16.26
CA ASN A 163 -20.83 13.99 16.60
C ASN A 163 -21.81 13.87 15.42
N GLY A 164 -21.63 12.82 14.61
CA GLY A 164 -22.51 12.48 13.49
C GLY A 164 -22.38 13.39 12.26
N LYS A 165 -21.30 14.19 12.14
CA LYS A 165 -21.09 15.10 11.02
C LYS A 165 -19.64 15.06 10.52
N PRO A 166 -19.39 15.30 9.22
CA PRO A 166 -18.04 15.50 8.73
C PRO A 166 -17.43 16.74 9.37
N GLN A 167 -16.11 16.70 9.55
CA GLN A 167 -15.33 17.74 10.19
C GLN A 167 -14.43 18.44 9.17
N LEU A 168 -13.98 19.65 9.51
CA LEU A 168 -13.06 20.39 8.64
C LEU A 168 -11.76 19.59 8.49
N THR A 169 -11.30 19.48 7.25
CA THR A 169 -10.07 18.75 6.92
C THR A 169 -8.84 19.32 7.63
N GLY A 170 -7.99 18.42 8.12
CA GLY A 170 -6.67 18.71 8.65
C GLY A 170 -6.65 19.32 10.06
N LEU A 171 -7.70 19.16 10.86
CA LEU A 171 -7.75 19.71 12.22
C LEU A 171 -7.10 18.81 13.28
N LEU A 172 -7.11 17.49 13.09
CA LEU A 172 -6.47 16.53 14.00
C LEU A 172 -5.01 16.27 13.59
N GLN A 173 -4.27 15.59 14.46
CA GLN A 173 -2.88 15.23 14.22
C GLN A 173 -2.75 14.26 13.03
N PRO A 174 -1.68 14.37 12.23
CA PRO A 174 -1.47 13.46 11.10
C PRO A 174 -0.92 12.10 11.55
N ASN A 175 -0.95 11.14 10.62
CA ASN A 175 -0.17 9.90 10.74
C ASN A 175 1.34 10.15 10.53
N PRO A 176 2.22 9.13 10.67
CA PRO A 176 3.68 9.29 10.53
C PRO A 176 4.17 9.86 9.19
N LEU A 177 3.35 9.81 8.12
CA LEU A 177 3.66 10.39 6.81
C LEU A 177 3.21 11.85 6.67
N GLY A 178 2.57 12.42 7.70
CA GLY A 178 2.00 13.76 7.63
C GLY A 178 0.62 13.82 6.95
N LEU A 179 -0.03 12.67 6.73
CA LEU A 179 -1.38 12.60 6.16
C LEU A 179 -2.42 12.77 7.26
N HIS A 180 -3.36 13.68 7.05
CA HIS A 180 -4.47 13.90 7.98
C HIS A 180 -5.73 13.22 7.46
N ASP A 181 -6.63 12.90 8.40
CA ASP A 181 -7.94 12.32 8.10
C ASP A 181 -7.83 11.04 7.23
N ILE A 182 -6.72 10.30 7.37
CA ILE A 182 -6.52 9.03 6.65
C ILE A 182 -7.34 7.90 7.28
N LEU A 183 -7.83 8.10 8.50
CA LEU A 183 -8.84 7.27 9.15
C LEU A 183 -9.93 8.20 9.65
N GLY A 184 -11.19 7.77 9.53
CA GLY A 184 -12.34 8.57 9.94
C GLY A 184 -12.59 9.76 9.00
N ASN A 185 -13.36 10.72 9.50
CA ASN A 185 -13.95 11.82 8.72
C ASN A 185 -14.82 11.29 7.57
N VAL A 186 -14.29 11.03 6.37
CA VAL A 186 -15.06 10.39 5.29
C VAL A 186 -14.35 9.16 4.75
N ASP A 187 -15.13 8.19 4.26
CA ASP A 187 -14.56 7.05 3.56
C ASP A 187 -13.93 7.52 2.25
N GLU A 188 -12.78 6.95 1.90
CA GLU A 188 -12.04 7.32 0.68
C GLU A 188 -12.17 6.23 -0.39
N ILE A 189 -12.63 6.62 -1.59
CA ILE A 189 -12.76 5.70 -2.73
C ILE A 189 -11.38 5.27 -3.25
N ALA A 190 -11.19 3.96 -3.43
CA ALA A 190 -10.02 3.35 -4.05
C ALA A 190 -10.21 3.14 -5.56
N LEU A 191 -9.09 2.98 -6.28
CA LEU A 191 -9.07 2.78 -7.71
C LEU A 191 -9.61 1.40 -8.12
N GLU A 192 -9.17 0.33 -7.44
CA GLU A 192 -9.50 -1.04 -7.83
C GLU A 192 -10.87 -1.53 -7.32
N PRO A 193 -11.48 -2.48 -8.04
CA PRO A 193 -12.67 -3.17 -7.55
C PRO A 193 -12.36 -4.13 -6.39
N PHE A 194 -13.39 -4.35 -5.57
CA PHE A 194 -13.39 -5.25 -4.44
C PHE A 194 -13.14 -6.69 -4.88
N ARG A 195 -12.40 -7.41 -4.04
CA ARG A 195 -12.24 -8.86 -4.12
C ARG A 195 -12.20 -9.42 -2.71
N LEU A 196 -12.93 -10.50 -2.47
CA LEU A 196 -12.82 -11.26 -1.23
C LEU A 196 -11.37 -11.70 -1.01
N SER A 197 -10.95 -11.81 0.25
CA SER A 197 -9.70 -12.46 0.58
C SER A 197 -9.87 -13.98 0.48
N ARG A 198 -8.82 -14.64 -0.01
CA ARG A 198 -8.66 -16.08 -0.05
C ARG A 198 -7.35 -16.42 0.65
N LEU A 199 -7.30 -16.10 1.95
CA LEU A 199 -6.14 -16.30 2.83
C LEU A 199 -4.89 -15.56 2.34
N ASP A 200 -4.09 -16.18 1.47
CA ASP A 200 -2.78 -15.68 1.02
C ASP A 200 -2.86 -14.74 -0.19
N ARG A 201 -4.03 -14.61 -0.81
CA ARG A 201 -4.28 -13.76 -1.98
C ARG A 201 -5.72 -13.26 -2.05
N LEU A 202 -5.99 -12.37 -3.00
CA LEU A 202 -7.36 -12.01 -3.36
C LEU A 202 -8.05 -13.11 -4.19
N HIS A 203 -9.36 -13.21 -4.03
CA HIS A 203 -10.25 -14.08 -4.79
C HIS A 203 -10.31 -13.66 -6.26
N GLY A 204 -10.69 -14.60 -7.13
CA GLY A 204 -10.75 -14.37 -8.58
C GLY A 204 -11.94 -13.52 -9.03
N GLN A 205 -13.05 -13.55 -8.27
CA GLN A 205 -14.25 -12.78 -8.58
C GLN A 205 -14.02 -11.30 -8.29
N VAL A 206 -14.35 -10.47 -9.28
CA VAL A 206 -14.29 -9.01 -9.21
C VAL A 206 -15.66 -8.48 -8.81
N GLY A 207 -15.69 -7.64 -7.78
CA GLY A 207 -16.89 -6.98 -7.27
C GLY A 207 -17.02 -5.53 -7.71
N ALA A 208 -17.75 -4.75 -6.90
CA ALA A 208 -17.94 -3.32 -7.08
C ALA A 208 -16.74 -2.50 -6.54
N PHE A 209 -16.86 -1.19 -6.39
CA PHE A 209 -15.72 -0.37 -5.95
C PHE A 209 -15.51 -0.47 -4.43
N VAL A 210 -14.29 -0.11 -3.99
CA VAL A 210 -13.94 -0.13 -2.57
C VAL A 210 -13.87 1.28 -2.00
N ILE A 211 -14.36 1.42 -0.77
CA ILE A 211 -14.09 2.55 0.10
C ILE A 211 -13.21 2.13 1.28
N ARG A 212 -12.39 3.05 1.79
CA ARG A 212 -11.34 2.81 2.79
C ARG A 212 -11.43 3.76 3.98
N GLY A 213 -10.87 3.35 5.11
CA GLY A 213 -10.55 4.23 6.26
C GLY A 213 -11.67 4.51 7.27
N GLY A 214 -12.92 4.24 6.91
CA GLY A 214 -14.06 4.56 7.76
C GLY A 214 -14.38 6.06 7.78
N ASN A 215 -15.48 6.42 8.42
CA ASN A 215 -16.04 7.77 8.38
C ASN A 215 -16.53 8.26 9.76
N TYR A 216 -17.09 9.47 9.81
CA TYR A 216 -17.64 10.12 11.01
C TYR A 216 -18.80 9.37 11.70
N LEU A 217 -19.33 8.30 11.09
CA LEU A 217 -20.35 7.40 11.66
C LEU A 217 -19.78 6.03 12.05
N THR A 218 -18.51 5.77 11.80
CA THR A 218 -17.88 4.49 12.13
C THR A 218 -17.41 4.50 13.59
N ALA A 219 -17.71 3.44 14.33
CA ALA A 219 -17.36 3.34 15.74
C ALA A 219 -15.85 3.31 15.97
N GLU A 220 -15.40 3.85 17.11
CA GLU A 220 -13.98 3.84 17.51
C GLU A 220 -13.40 2.41 17.48
N ALA A 221 -14.16 1.46 18.02
CA ALA A 221 -13.81 0.04 18.07
C ALA A 221 -13.82 -0.66 16.71
N ASP A 222 -14.21 0.02 15.62
CA ASP A 222 -14.15 -0.48 14.24
C ASP A 222 -13.08 0.21 13.38
N MET A 223 -12.45 1.28 13.87
CA MET A 223 -11.33 1.96 13.18
C MET A 223 -10.14 1.03 12.99
N ARG A 224 -9.63 0.94 11.76
CA ARG A 224 -8.50 0.09 11.40
C ARG A 224 -7.92 0.52 10.05
N ALA A 225 -6.60 0.39 9.89
CA ALA A 225 -5.92 0.69 8.64
C ALA A 225 -6.31 -0.27 7.50
N SER A 226 -6.79 -1.47 7.83
CA SER A 226 -7.30 -2.46 6.89
C SER A 226 -8.75 -2.25 6.46
N TYR A 227 -9.44 -1.21 6.98
CA TYR A 227 -10.88 -1.03 6.79
C TYR A 227 -11.22 -0.94 5.31
N ARG A 228 -12.00 -1.89 4.79
CA ARG A 228 -12.60 -1.83 3.45
C ARG A 228 -14.04 -2.23 3.48
N GLN A 229 -14.79 -1.63 2.58
CA GLN A 229 -16.15 -2.03 2.28
C GLN A 229 -16.37 -2.03 0.77
N GLU A 230 -17.05 -3.06 0.28
CA GLU A 230 -17.58 -3.08 -1.08
C GLU A 230 -18.81 -2.19 -1.17
N VAL A 231 -18.84 -1.32 -2.18
CA VAL A 231 -19.96 -0.43 -2.45
C VAL A 231 -20.43 -0.64 -3.90
N PRO A 232 -21.72 -0.97 -4.14
CA PRO A 232 -22.26 -1.09 -5.49
C PRO A 232 -22.06 0.18 -6.31
N PHE A 233 -21.72 0.06 -7.59
CA PHE A 233 -21.57 1.21 -8.49
C PHE A 233 -22.87 2.01 -8.67
N TYR A 234 -24.02 1.35 -8.54
CA TYR A 234 -25.32 1.93 -8.83
C TYR A 234 -26.29 1.69 -7.66
N ASP A 235 -27.24 2.60 -7.52
CA ASP A 235 -28.44 2.47 -6.69
C ASP A 235 -29.64 2.73 -7.60
N GLY A 236 -30.31 1.66 -8.02
CA GLY A 236 -31.30 1.72 -9.10
C GLY A 236 -30.68 2.10 -10.45
N ASP A 237 -31.18 3.16 -11.06
CA ASP A 237 -30.76 3.70 -12.36
C ASP A 237 -29.69 4.81 -12.25
N ALA A 238 -29.25 5.15 -11.03
CA ALA A 238 -28.29 6.21 -10.78
C ALA A 238 -26.96 5.69 -10.20
N PRO A 239 -25.82 6.36 -10.45
CA PRO A 239 -24.58 6.06 -9.75
C PRO A 239 -24.74 6.24 -8.23
N ARG A 240 -24.26 5.25 -7.46
CA ARG A 240 -24.38 5.25 -6.00
C ARG A 240 -23.55 6.37 -5.38
N ARG A 241 -24.17 7.12 -4.46
CA ARG A 241 -23.56 8.23 -3.71
C ARG A 241 -23.88 8.09 -2.23
N SER A 242 -22.95 8.49 -1.36
CA SER A 242 -23.16 8.50 0.10
C SER A 242 -22.65 9.79 0.73
N LYS A 243 -23.35 10.26 1.77
CA LYS A 243 -22.94 11.41 2.60
C LYS A 243 -21.67 11.17 3.41
N THR A 244 -21.17 9.94 3.43
CA THR A 244 -19.92 9.57 4.11
C THR A 244 -18.77 9.31 3.16
N THR A 245 -18.99 9.31 1.84
CA THR A 245 -17.97 8.88 0.87
C THR A 245 -17.39 10.08 0.13
N GLY A 246 -16.09 10.29 0.29
CA GLY A 246 -15.29 11.27 -0.42
C GLY A 246 -14.14 10.62 -1.19
N LEU A 247 -13.05 11.36 -1.39
CA LEU A 247 -11.87 10.87 -2.10
C LEU A 247 -10.58 11.54 -1.66
N ARG A 248 -9.48 10.85 -1.94
CA ARG A 248 -8.11 11.35 -1.91
C ARG A 248 -7.46 11.05 -3.26
N ILE A 249 -6.51 11.89 -3.66
CA ILE A 249 -5.81 11.76 -4.94
C ILE A 249 -4.35 11.38 -4.73
N VAL A 250 -3.82 10.58 -5.64
CA VAL A 250 -2.39 10.39 -5.83
C VAL A 250 -1.95 10.90 -7.20
N VAL A 251 -0.69 11.29 -7.32
CA VAL A 251 -0.05 11.57 -8.62
C VAL A 251 0.84 10.38 -8.99
N ALA A 252 0.65 9.87 -10.20
CA ALA A 252 1.35 8.72 -10.76
C ALA A 252 1.94 9.05 -12.14
N ALA A 253 2.70 8.11 -12.71
CA ALA A 253 3.28 8.20 -14.05
C ALA A 253 3.09 6.90 -14.82
N PRO A 254 3.09 6.94 -16.17
CA PRO A 254 3.08 5.73 -16.98
C PRO A 254 4.31 4.86 -16.70
N VAL A 255 4.17 3.54 -16.85
CA VAL A 255 5.26 2.59 -16.56
C VAL A 255 6.16 2.36 -17.78
N LEU A 256 5.60 2.31 -18.99
CA LEU A 256 6.33 2.07 -20.24
C LEU A 256 6.38 3.37 -21.05
N THR A 257 7.29 4.26 -20.68
CA THR A 257 7.41 5.64 -21.16
C THR A 257 8.30 5.77 -22.40
N SER A 258 9.24 4.85 -22.63
CA SER A 258 10.20 4.92 -23.74
C SER A 258 10.62 3.55 -24.25
N ALA A 259 11.22 3.53 -25.45
CA ALA A 259 11.80 2.31 -26.03
C ALA A 259 12.96 1.75 -25.19
N GLU A 260 13.70 2.61 -24.51
CA GLU A 260 14.75 2.20 -23.57
C GLU A 260 14.15 1.54 -22.34
N ARG A 261 13.11 2.14 -21.74
CA ARG A 261 12.40 1.56 -20.60
C ARG A 261 11.72 0.23 -20.94
N LEU A 262 11.17 0.10 -22.15
CA LEU A 262 10.65 -1.17 -22.65
C LEU A 262 11.75 -2.24 -22.76
N ARG A 263 12.93 -1.90 -23.30
CA ARG A 263 14.07 -2.82 -23.36
C ARG A 263 14.55 -3.20 -21.96
N ALA A 264 14.57 -2.27 -21.01
CA ALA A 264 14.90 -2.54 -19.62
C ALA A 264 13.87 -3.48 -18.95
N ALA A 265 12.58 -3.31 -19.23
CA ALA A 265 11.54 -4.22 -18.78
C ALA A 265 11.69 -5.62 -19.40
N GLN A 266 11.94 -5.72 -20.71
CA GLN A 266 12.19 -7.01 -21.35
C GLN A 266 13.43 -7.73 -20.78
N ALA A 267 14.53 -7.00 -20.58
CA ALA A 267 15.74 -7.55 -19.99
C ALA A 267 15.53 -7.96 -18.51
N GLY A 268 14.81 -7.14 -17.74
CA GLY A 268 14.43 -7.45 -16.37
C GLY A 268 13.55 -8.71 -16.27
N TRP A 269 12.57 -8.84 -17.16
CA TRP A 269 11.72 -10.02 -17.28
C TRP A 269 12.52 -11.29 -17.54
N SER A 270 13.47 -11.24 -18.49
CA SER A 270 14.36 -12.36 -18.77
C SER A 270 15.20 -12.77 -17.55
N LYS A 271 15.67 -11.80 -16.75
CA LYS A 271 16.46 -12.06 -15.54
C LYS A 271 15.64 -12.65 -14.39
N LEU A 272 14.37 -12.27 -14.23
CA LEU A 272 13.49 -12.85 -13.21
C LEU A 272 13.31 -14.37 -13.39
N GLY A 273 13.47 -14.88 -14.61
CA GLY A 273 13.45 -16.31 -14.90
C GLY A 273 14.81 -17.02 -14.81
N ALA A 274 15.88 -16.36 -14.35
CA ALA A 274 17.25 -16.89 -14.42
C ALA A 274 17.93 -17.07 -13.03
N VAL A 275 17.17 -17.06 -11.93
CA VAL A 275 17.67 -17.22 -10.55
C VAL A 275 16.91 -18.42 -9.95
N SER A 276 17.47 -19.57 -9.55
CA SER A 276 18.82 -19.94 -9.09
C SER A 276 19.17 -21.39 -9.51
N ALA A 277 20.34 -21.62 -10.14
CA ALA A 277 21.03 -22.90 -10.04
C ALA A 277 21.73 -22.98 -8.67
N PRO A 278 21.64 -24.08 -7.91
CA PRO A 278 22.46 -24.27 -6.72
C PRO A 278 23.94 -24.41 -7.15
N ASP A 279 24.84 -23.76 -6.43
CA ASP A 279 26.28 -24.03 -6.50
C ASP A 279 26.55 -25.51 -6.18
N ASN A 280 26.63 -26.36 -7.21
CA ASN A 280 27.15 -27.70 -7.11
C ASN A 280 28.42 -27.80 -7.95
N LYS A 281 29.57 -27.74 -7.27
CA LYS A 281 30.79 -28.37 -7.78
C LYS A 281 30.55 -29.88 -7.85
N ALA A 282 30.24 -30.41 -9.03
CA ALA A 282 30.58 -31.79 -9.42
C ALA A 282 30.36 -32.00 -10.94
N THR A 283 31.44 -32.41 -11.59
CA THR A 283 31.63 -33.18 -12.83
C THR A 283 30.41 -33.69 -13.64
N GLU A 284 30.46 -33.38 -14.94
CA GLU A 284 30.07 -34.17 -16.13
C GLU A 284 28.66 -34.79 -16.23
N THR A 285 27.71 -34.09 -16.88
CA THR A 285 27.13 -34.40 -18.22
C THR A 285 26.15 -33.29 -18.61
N LYS A 286 26.19 -32.79 -19.85
CA LYS A 286 25.33 -31.67 -20.33
C LYS A 286 23.87 -32.10 -20.49
N VAL A 287 23.09 -31.90 -19.44
CA VAL A 287 21.65 -31.57 -19.48
C VAL A 287 21.56 -30.22 -18.76
N SER A 288 20.87 -29.22 -19.32
CA SER A 288 20.76 -27.91 -18.63
C SER A 288 19.94 -28.12 -17.35
N ASP A 289 20.51 -27.81 -16.18
CA ASP A 289 19.87 -27.94 -14.86
C ASP A 289 18.72 -26.92 -14.64
N ASP A 290 18.46 -26.02 -15.60
CA ASP A 290 17.38 -25.03 -15.53
C ASP A 290 16.14 -25.45 -16.35
N PRO A 291 15.04 -25.88 -15.69
CA PRO A 291 13.82 -26.28 -16.39
C PRO A 291 13.18 -25.14 -17.21
N LEU A 292 13.51 -23.87 -16.91
CA LEU A 292 13.03 -22.73 -17.71
C LEU A 292 13.79 -22.59 -19.03
N GLU A 293 15.08 -22.92 -19.07
CA GLU A 293 15.87 -22.95 -20.31
C GLU A 293 15.43 -24.10 -21.21
N GLU A 294 15.20 -25.28 -20.62
CA GLU A 294 14.72 -26.46 -21.35
C GLU A 294 13.34 -26.18 -21.98
N LEU A 295 12.40 -25.62 -21.21
CA LEU A 295 11.10 -25.21 -21.75
C LEU A 295 11.21 -24.14 -22.84
N ALA A 296 12.19 -23.22 -22.75
CA ALA A 296 12.44 -22.23 -23.79
C ALA A 296 12.90 -22.88 -25.10
N LEU A 297 13.80 -23.86 -25.00
CA LEU A 297 14.32 -24.62 -26.13
C LEU A 297 13.22 -25.46 -26.78
N LEU A 298 12.45 -26.20 -25.97
CA LEU A 298 11.30 -26.98 -26.42
C LEU A 298 10.23 -26.12 -27.10
N ALA A 299 9.95 -24.92 -26.57
CA ALA A 299 9.02 -23.99 -27.20
C ALA A 299 9.53 -23.43 -28.53
N LYS A 300 10.85 -23.28 -28.70
CA LYS A 300 11.47 -22.88 -29.98
C LYS A 300 11.45 -24.00 -31.01
N SER A 301 11.61 -25.26 -30.59
CA SER A 301 11.60 -26.44 -31.47
C SER A 301 10.22 -27.06 -31.67
N ALA A 302 9.17 -26.50 -31.07
CA ALA A 302 7.81 -27.03 -31.16
C ALA A 302 7.30 -26.99 -32.62
N PRO A 303 6.79 -28.12 -33.15
CA PRO A 303 6.42 -28.24 -34.57
C PRO A 303 5.13 -27.50 -34.93
N ASP A 304 4.21 -27.32 -33.97
CA ASP A 304 2.94 -26.65 -34.19
C ASP A 304 2.71 -25.44 -33.23
N PRO A 305 1.94 -24.43 -33.65
CA PRO A 305 1.69 -23.23 -32.86
C PRO A 305 0.98 -23.49 -31.52
N ALA A 306 0.17 -24.54 -31.41
CA ALA A 306 -0.58 -24.84 -30.19
C ALA A 306 0.35 -25.41 -29.11
N THR A 307 1.25 -26.32 -29.49
CA THR A 307 2.29 -26.86 -28.60
C THR A 307 3.25 -25.76 -28.15
N LYS A 308 3.67 -24.88 -29.07
CA LYS A 308 4.48 -23.70 -28.73
C LYS A 308 3.79 -22.82 -27.68
N THR A 309 2.51 -22.51 -27.90
CA THR A 309 1.71 -21.69 -26.96
C THR A 309 1.59 -22.38 -25.60
N ARG A 310 1.36 -23.70 -25.58
CA ARG A 310 1.21 -24.47 -24.33
C ARG A 310 2.51 -24.54 -23.53
N LEU A 311 3.65 -24.72 -24.20
CA LEU A 311 4.98 -24.69 -23.56
C LEU A 311 5.33 -23.29 -23.05
N GLN A 312 4.97 -22.23 -23.79
CA GLN A 312 5.12 -20.84 -23.32
C GLN A 312 4.26 -20.54 -22.10
N ASN A 313 3.03 -21.04 -22.07
CA ASN A 313 2.14 -20.91 -20.90
C ASN A 313 2.68 -21.67 -19.68
N LEU A 314 3.22 -22.87 -19.90
CA LEU A 314 3.84 -23.67 -18.84
C LEU A 314 5.11 -22.99 -18.31
N GLN A 315 5.95 -22.48 -19.19
CA GLN A 315 7.14 -21.70 -18.82
C GLN A 315 6.77 -20.48 -17.99
N THR A 316 5.71 -19.75 -18.39
CA THR A 316 5.21 -18.58 -17.66
C THR A 316 4.69 -18.97 -16.27
N SER A 317 3.95 -20.07 -16.19
CA SER A 317 3.42 -20.59 -14.92
C SER A 317 4.54 -21.05 -13.98
N LEU A 318 5.56 -21.72 -14.51
CA LEU A 318 6.71 -22.17 -13.73
C LEU A 318 7.53 -20.99 -13.21
N ARG A 319 7.75 -19.95 -14.03
CA ARG A 319 8.39 -18.70 -13.58
C ARG A 319 7.64 -18.07 -12.42
N ALA A 320 6.30 -17.96 -12.53
CA ALA A 320 5.47 -17.39 -11.46
C ALA A 320 5.58 -18.19 -10.16
N ASN A 321 5.58 -19.53 -10.24
CA ASN A 321 5.74 -20.40 -9.07
C ASN A 321 7.12 -20.31 -8.43
N ILE A 322 8.20 -20.26 -9.22
CA ILE A 322 9.56 -20.10 -8.70
C ILE A 322 9.69 -18.75 -7.98
N ALA A 323 9.23 -17.66 -8.61
CA ALA A 323 9.25 -16.33 -8.01
C ALA A 323 8.47 -16.29 -6.69
N ALA A 324 7.25 -16.85 -6.65
CA ALA A 324 6.43 -16.91 -5.44
C ALA A 324 7.08 -17.74 -4.32
N ARG A 325 7.71 -18.87 -4.67
CA ARG A 325 8.44 -19.73 -3.71
C ARG A 325 9.65 -19.00 -3.12
N ASP A 326 10.43 -18.34 -3.96
CA ASP A 326 11.62 -17.63 -3.52
C ASP A 326 11.25 -16.42 -2.67
N GLU A 327 10.16 -15.72 -2.99
CA GLU A 327 9.59 -14.69 -2.14
C GLU A 327 9.11 -15.24 -0.78
N GLN A 328 8.47 -16.41 -0.77
CA GLN A 328 8.08 -17.08 0.48
C GLN A 328 9.30 -17.45 1.33
N ARG A 329 10.39 -17.91 0.72
CA ARG A 329 11.67 -18.17 1.40
C ARG A 329 12.27 -16.89 1.99
N ASP A 330 12.32 -15.80 1.22
CA ASP A 330 12.77 -14.48 1.66
C ASP A 330 11.94 -13.98 2.85
N ARG A 331 10.61 -14.17 2.82
CA ARG A 331 9.70 -13.83 3.92
C ARG A 331 10.02 -14.66 5.16
N ALA A 332 10.17 -15.98 5.03
CA ALA A 332 10.52 -16.85 6.15
C ALA A 332 11.88 -16.46 6.78
N ALA A 333 12.88 -16.12 5.96
CA ALA A 333 14.17 -15.66 6.43
C ALA A 333 14.06 -14.31 7.17
N LYS A 334 13.33 -13.33 6.62
CA LYS A 334 13.12 -12.03 7.28
C LYS A 334 12.31 -12.14 8.58
N ALA A 335 11.28 -12.99 8.61
CA ALA A 335 10.51 -13.25 9.82
C ALA A 335 11.40 -13.87 10.91
N SER A 336 12.25 -14.83 10.53
CA SER A 336 13.24 -15.44 11.43
C SER A 336 14.25 -14.41 11.96
N LEU A 337 14.74 -13.50 11.10
CA LEU A 337 15.64 -12.42 11.52
C LEU A 337 14.95 -11.42 12.46
N ARG A 338 13.71 -11.04 12.19
CA ARG A 338 12.92 -10.15 13.07
C ARG A 338 12.66 -10.79 14.42
N LEU A 339 12.28 -12.08 14.44
CA LEU A 339 12.12 -12.84 15.67
C LEU A 339 13.45 -12.91 16.45
N GLY A 340 14.57 -13.17 15.75
CA GLY A 340 15.90 -13.15 16.36
C GLY A 340 16.25 -11.79 16.97
N ALA A 341 15.98 -10.69 16.26
CA ALA A 341 16.19 -9.33 16.77
C ALA A 341 15.28 -9.01 17.98
N PHE A 342 14.02 -9.43 17.94
CA PHE A 342 13.09 -9.29 19.06
C PHE A 342 13.56 -10.07 20.29
N LEU A 343 13.91 -11.34 20.12
CA LEU A 343 14.42 -12.19 21.20
C LEU A 343 15.73 -11.65 21.76
N GLY A 344 16.65 -11.17 20.92
CA GLY A 344 17.90 -10.54 21.35
C GLY A 344 17.67 -9.27 22.17
N ARG A 345 16.71 -8.43 21.76
CA ARG A 345 16.32 -7.24 22.54
C ARG A 345 15.69 -7.63 23.87
N LYS A 346 14.78 -8.61 23.87
CA LYS A 346 14.15 -9.12 25.09
C LYS A 346 15.19 -9.68 26.07
N LEU A 347 16.14 -10.48 25.59
CA LEU A 347 17.26 -10.99 26.38
C LEU A 347 18.10 -9.86 27.00
N ALA A 348 18.37 -8.79 26.25
CA ALA A 348 19.08 -7.63 26.76
C ALA A 348 18.27 -6.86 27.82
N ASP A 349 16.95 -6.74 27.64
CA ASP A 349 16.05 -6.12 28.61
C ASP A 349 15.98 -6.95 29.90
N ASP A 350 15.80 -8.26 29.79
CA ASP A 350 15.76 -9.19 30.92
C ASP A 350 17.10 -9.21 31.66
N SER A 351 18.23 -9.18 30.96
CA SER A 351 19.57 -9.10 31.57
C SER A 351 19.71 -7.84 32.44
N ARG A 352 19.23 -6.69 31.98
CA ARG A 352 19.27 -5.45 32.76
C ARG A 352 18.42 -5.53 34.02
N ALA A 353 17.26 -6.17 33.93
CA ALA A 353 16.40 -6.40 35.09
C ALA A 353 17.06 -7.32 36.12
N VAL A 354 17.71 -8.40 35.68
CA VAL A 354 18.48 -9.31 36.55
C VAL A 354 19.66 -8.60 37.20
N ASP A 355 20.42 -7.80 36.46
CA ASP A 355 21.55 -7.03 37.00
C ASP A 355 21.10 -6.03 38.07
N ALA A 356 19.95 -5.38 37.87
CA ALA A 356 19.36 -4.48 38.85
C ALA A 356 18.96 -5.22 40.13
N LEU A 357 18.30 -6.39 40.00
CA LEU A 357 17.96 -7.26 41.12
C LEU A 357 19.19 -7.78 41.87
N ALA A 358 20.23 -8.19 41.16
CA ALA A 358 21.48 -8.66 41.75
C ALA A 358 22.17 -7.56 42.57
N LYS A 359 22.18 -6.32 42.07
CA LYS A 359 22.70 -5.15 42.83
C LYS A 359 21.89 -4.89 44.10
N LEU A 360 20.56 -4.94 44.01
CA LEU A 360 19.67 -4.75 45.16
C LEU A 360 19.88 -5.85 46.21
N TYR A 361 19.97 -7.11 45.77
CA TYR A 361 20.24 -8.24 46.66
C TYR A 361 21.59 -8.09 47.35
N LYS A 362 22.65 -7.76 46.60
CA LYS A 362 23.99 -7.54 47.16
C LYS A 362 24.00 -6.39 48.16
N ALA A 363 23.35 -5.26 47.85
CA ALA A 363 23.20 -4.16 48.79
C ALA A 363 22.46 -4.55 50.08
N ARG A 364 21.52 -5.50 50.00
CA ARG A 364 20.77 -6.01 51.16
C ARG A 364 21.56 -7.01 51.99
N VAL A 365 22.40 -7.83 51.35
CA VAL A 365 23.28 -8.80 52.02
C VAL A 365 24.49 -8.10 52.65
N ASP A 366 25.13 -7.18 51.93
CA ASP A 366 26.27 -6.39 52.42
C ASP A 366 25.83 -5.33 53.44
N GLY A 367 24.55 -4.92 53.39
CA GLY A 367 23.95 -3.94 54.31
C GLY A 367 23.68 -4.46 55.72
N GLY A 368 23.95 -5.75 56.00
CA GLY A 368 23.73 -6.34 57.32
C GLY A 368 22.24 -6.54 57.61
N GLY A 369 21.81 -7.80 57.68
CA GLY A 369 20.55 -8.11 58.32
C GLY A 369 20.63 -7.77 59.81
N ASP A 370 19.67 -7.00 60.29
CA ASP A 370 19.04 -7.26 61.57
C ASP A 370 17.55 -7.50 61.26
N LEU A 371 17.14 -8.76 61.44
CA LEU A 371 15.74 -9.20 61.47
C LEU A 371 15.15 -8.95 62.85
#